data_AF-A0A3B9VNQ2-F1
#
_entry.id   AF-A0A3B9VNQ2-F1
#
_cell.length_a   1.000
_cell.length_b   1.000
_cell.length_c   1.000
_cell.angle_alpha   90.00
_cell.angle_beta   90.00
_cell.angle_gamma   90.00
#
_symmetry.space_group_name_H-M   'P 1'
#
loop_
_entity.id
_entity.type
_entity.pdbx_description
1 polymer ?
#
loop_
_entity_poly.entity_id
_entity_poly.type
_entity_poly.pdbx_seq_one_letter_code
_entity_poly.pdbx_strand_id
1 'polypeptide(L)' 'AHGVLALEMEASQLYSIAARKGRRALAIMTISDHVFTHEAMDSEARERTLNDMVEVALHAALNG' A
#
# COMPACT_ATOMS: atom_id res chain seq x y z
N ALA A 1 19.07 -9.92 7.91
CA ALA A 1 18.07 -9.58 6.88
C ALA A 1 17.36 -8.29 7.29
N HIS A 2 17.07 -7.39 6.36
CA HIS A 2 16.71 -5.97 6.63
C HIS A 2 15.23 -5.69 6.96
N GLY A 3 14.38 -6.71 7.19
CA GLY A 3 13.01 -6.52 7.70
C GLY A 3 11.99 -5.91 6.73
N VAL A 4 12.20 -6.02 5.41
CA VAL A 4 11.25 -5.56 4.39
C VAL A 4 9.97 -6.41 4.43
N LEU A 5 8.81 -5.76 4.46
CA LEU A 5 7.51 -6.43 4.63
C LEU A 5 6.90 -6.93 3.31
N ALA A 6 7.02 -6.17 2.22
CA ALA A 6 6.40 -6.46 0.94
C ALA A 6 7.15 -5.78 -0.22
N LEU A 7 6.85 -6.22 -1.45
CA LEU A 7 7.33 -5.61 -2.68
C LEU A 7 6.22 -4.78 -3.34
N GLU A 8 6.58 -3.63 -3.89
CA GLU A 8 5.73 -2.73 -4.68
C GLU A 8 6.61 -1.92 -5.64
N MET A 9 6.00 -1.05 -6.47
CA MET A 9 6.71 -0.44 -7.60
C MET A 9 6.68 1.10 -7.62
N GLU A 10 6.05 1.78 -6.65
CA GLU A 10 5.73 3.21 -6.75
C GLU A 10 6.10 4.07 -5.51
N ALA A 11 6.09 3.53 -4.30
CA ALA A 11 6.15 4.28 -3.04
C ALA A 11 7.48 5.04 -2.90
N SER A 12 8.59 4.42 -3.31
CA SER A 12 9.91 5.07 -3.32
C SER A 12 9.90 6.37 -4.13
N GLN A 13 9.29 6.37 -5.32
CA GLN A 13 9.23 7.52 -6.21
C GLN A 13 8.18 8.54 -5.72
N LEU A 14 7.03 8.06 -5.22
CA LEU A 14 6.00 8.90 -4.62
C LEU A 14 6.59 9.75 -3.48
N TYR A 15 7.28 9.11 -2.53
CA TYR A 15 7.91 9.80 -1.40
C TYR A 15 9.03 10.74 -1.84
N SER A 16 9.85 10.31 -2.81
CA SER A 16 10.91 11.15 -3.36
C SER A 16 10.38 12.42 -4.05
N ILE A 17 9.25 12.33 -4.76
CA ILE A 17 8.60 13.50 -5.37
C ILE A 17 7.97 14.40 -4.30
N ALA A 18 7.25 13.82 -3.34
CA ALA A 18 6.58 14.56 -2.27
C ALA A 18 7.58 15.37 -1.43
N ALA A 19 8.69 14.74 -1.01
CA ALA A 19 9.76 15.41 -0.29
C ALA A 19 10.37 16.58 -1.10
N ARG A 20 10.68 16.36 -2.39
CA ARG A 20 11.21 17.42 -3.28
C ARG A 20 10.24 18.58 -3.49
N LYS A 21 8.94 18.35 -3.35
CA LYS A 21 7.89 19.37 -3.55
C LYS A 21 7.38 19.97 -2.23
N GLY A 22 7.93 19.60 -1.08
CA GLY A 22 7.46 20.05 0.23
C GLY A 22 6.00 19.63 0.49
N ARG A 23 5.60 18.44 0.04
CA ARG A 23 4.25 17.88 0.21
C ARG A 23 4.28 16.64 1.09
N ARG A 24 3.13 16.30 1.67
CA ARG A 24 2.91 15.03 2.39
C ARG A 24 2.49 13.94 1.41
N ALA A 25 2.95 12.72 1.61
CA ALA A 25 2.49 11.55 0.87
C ALA A 25 2.51 10.31 1.77
N LEU A 26 1.61 9.36 1.50
CA LEU A 26 1.48 8.08 2.19
C LEU A 26 1.09 7.03 1.15
N ALA A 27 1.69 5.85 1.21
CA ALA A 27 1.33 4.69 0.42
C ALA A 27 0.69 3.68 1.38
N ILE A 28 -0.49 3.17 1.02
CA ILE A 28 -1.23 2.15 1.77
C ILE A 28 -1.48 1.01 0.80
N MET A 29 -1.19 -0.22 1.23
CA MET A 29 -1.08 -1.37 0.35
C MET A 29 -1.79 -2.56 0.96
N THR A 30 -2.49 -3.33 0.13
CA THR A 30 -3.03 -4.64 0.47
C THR A 30 -2.11 -5.71 -0.07
N ILE A 31 -1.79 -6.74 0.73
CA ILE A 31 -0.96 -7.86 0.27
C ILE A 31 -1.81 -8.77 -0.64
N SER A 32 -1.51 -8.77 -1.93
CA SER A 32 -2.21 -9.59 -2.93
C SER A 32 -1.69 -11.03 -3.02
N ASP A 33 -0.41 -11.22 -2.74
CA ASP A 33 0.29 -12.48 -2.91
C ASP A 33 1.57 -12.53 -2.08
N HIS A 34 2.06 -13.74 -1.88
CA HIS A 34 3.27 -14.00 -1.12
C HIS A 34 4.32 -14.64 -2.02
N VAL A 35 5.32 -13.84 -2.41
CA VAL A 35 6.36 -14.18 -3.40
C VAL A 35 7.04 -15.55 -3.15
N PHE A 36 7.22 -15.94 -1.89
CA PHE A 36 7.91 -17.20 -1.56
C PHE A 36 6.99 -18.43 -1.46
N THR A 37 5.72 -18.27 -1.08
CA THR A 37 4.79 -19.39 -0.89
C THR A 37 3.88 -19.58 -2.11
N HIS A 38 3.85 -18.58 -3.00
CA HIS A 38 2.97 -18.50 -4.16
C HIS A 38 1.48 -18.50 -3.81
N GLU A 39 1.13 -18.21 -2.54
CA GLU A 39 -0.23 -17.92 -2.15
C GLU A 39 -0.65 -16.59 -2.80
N ALA A 40 -1.85 -16.57 -3.37
CA ALA A 40 -2.43 -15.39 -3.97
C ALA A 40 -3.88 -15.27 -3.52
N MET A 41 -4.32 -14.04 -3.30
CA MET A 41 -5.71 -13.75 -2.99
C MET A 41 -6.61 -14.16 -4.16
N ASP A 42 -7.71 -14.83 -3.84
CA ASP A 42 -8.83 -14.98 -4.76
C ASP A 42 -9.52 -13.62 -5.02
N SER A 43 -10.36 -13.59 -6.05
CA SER A 43 -11.00 -12.36 -6.50
C SER A 43 -11.94 -11.74 -5.45
N GLU A 44 -12.64 -12.57 -4.67
CA GLU A 44 -13.63 -12.11 -3.68
C GLU A 44 -12.94 -11.52 -2.46
N ALA A 45 -11.91 -12.19 -1.95
CA ALA A 45 -11.07 -11.69 -0.87
C ALA A 45 -10.40 -10.38 -1.27
N ARG A 46 -9.90 -10.29 -2.51
CA ARG A 46 -9.23 -9.09 -3.04
C ARG A 46 -10.16 -7.89 -3.06
N GLU A 47 -11.40 -8.06 -3.52
CA GLU A 47 -12.39 -6.99 -3.54
C GLU A 47 -12.69 -6.47 -2.14
N ARG A 48 -12.93 -7.38 -1.18
CA ARG A 48 -13.23 -7.00 0.21
C ARG A 48 -12.08 -6.25 0.87
N THR A 49 -10.86 -6.77 0.81
CA THR A 49 -9.69 -6.12 1.43
C THR A 49 -9.33 -4.80 0.78
N LEU A 50 -9.62 -4.64 -0.52
CA LEU A 50 -9.40 -3.38 -1.21
C LEU A 50 -10.29 -2.28 -0.62
N ASN A 51 -11.54 -2.61 -0.25
CA ASN A 51 -12.44 -1.66 0.39
C ASN A 51 -11.88 -1.21 1.75
N ASP A 52 -11.41 -2.14 2.60
CA ASP A 52 -10.81 -1.81 3.89
C ASP A 52 -9.62 -0.84 3.74
N MET A 53 -8.75 -1.11 2.75
CA MET A 53 -7.61 -0.24 2.44
C MET A 53 -8.05 1.17 2.03
N VAL A 54 -9.12 1.27 1.22
CA VAL A 54 -9.68 2.55 0.78
C VAL A 54 -10.28 3.33 1.96
N GLU A 55 -11.00 2.66 2.86
CA GLU A 55 -11.54 3.29 4.07
C GLU A 55 -10.43 3.88 4.95
N VAL A 56 -9.35 3.12 5.18
CA VAL A 56 -8.17 3.60 5.92
C VAL A 56 -7.53 4.80 5.22
N ALA A 57 -7.40 4.75 3.89
CA ALA A 57 -6.84 5.84 3.10
C ALA A 57 -7.69 7.12 3.17
N LEU A 58 -9.02 7.00 3.06
CA LEU A 58 -9.95 8.12 3.19
C LEU A 58 -9.90 8.73 4.59
N HIS A 59 -9.87 7.89 5.63
CA HIS A 59 -9.74 8.34 7.00
C HIS A 59 -8.43 9.11 7.21
N ALA A 60 -7.30 8.57 6.73
CA ALA A 60 -6.00 9.24 6.84
C ALA A 60 -5.94 10.57 6.06
N ALA A 61 -6.61 10.65 4.91
CA ALA A 61 -6.61 11.85 4.07
C ALA A 61 -7.50 12.98 4.62
N LEU A 62 -8.64 12.64 5.23
CA LEU A 62 -9.64 13.62 5.68
C LEU A 62 -9.47 14.01 7.16
N ASN A 63 -8.91 13.11 7.98
CA ASN A 63 -8.80 13.30 9.43
C ASN A 63 -7.35 13.48 9.93
N GLY A 64 -6.35 13.58 9.03
CA GLY A 64 -4.91 13.63 9.36
C GLY A 64 -4.13 14.84 8.85
#